data_AF-A0A7Y3DJ34-F1
#
_entry.id   AF-A0A7Y3DJ34-F1
#
_cell.length_a   1.000
_cell.length_b   1.000
_cell.length_c   1.000
_cell.angle_alpha   90.00
_cell.angle_beta   90.00
_cell.angle_gamma   90.00
#
_symmetry.space_group_name_H-M   'P 1'
#
loop_
_entity.id
_entity.type
_entity.pdbx_description
1 polymer ?
#
loop_
_entity_poly.entity_id
_entity_poly.type
_entity_poly.pdbx_seq_one_letter_code
_entity_poly.pdbx_strand_id
1 'polypeptide(L)'
;MELRDLPSVGDLMATVTSHGLAREITSDVARHAIDRARQQIQEGGTPDAGSLAQHELDRLARLRPQRVINAGGVLLNTNLGRAPIHADAAAAAATALQSYGNVEFDLATGRRGGRGAYVNQIITSLTGAEAALVVNNNAGALFLTLAALGTGRQVVISRGELIEIGGSFRLPELMAAAGVWLVEVGTTNRTRPGDYGDAITPQTGMLLKVHPSNYRLVGFTEEAGYDDLARLAGRHRVPFVADIGSGLLDDQVPWVPGPPPAWLAGE
;
A
#
# COMPACT_ATOMS: atom_id res chain seq x y z
N MET A 1 41.65 -30.80 4.74
CA MET A 1 40.62 -30.48 5.74
C MET A 1 39.83 -31.75 5.96
N GLU A 2 39.73 -32.19 7.20
CA GLU A 2 39.03 -33.41 7.60
C GLU A 2 37.86 -33.05 8.52
N LEU A 3 36.95 -34.00 8.75
CA LEU A 3 35.77 -33.78 9.59
C LEU A 3 36.09 -33.30 11.01
N ARG A 4 37.25 -33.68 11.54
CA ARG A 4 37.75 -33.25 12.86
C ARG A 4 38.23 -31.80 12.90
N ASP A 5 38.46 -31.18 11.75
CA ASP A 5 38.92 -29.80 11.63
C ASP A 5 37.75 -28.79 11.68
N LEU A 6 36.50 -29.27 11.72
CA LEU A 6 35.33 -28.40 11.84
C LEU A 6 35.26 -27.78 13.25
N PRO A 7 35.01 -26.47 13.37
CA PRO A 7 34.90 -25.80 14.66
C PRO A 7 33.66 -26.25 15.43
N SER A 8 33.67 -26.09 16.75
CA SER A 8 32.43 -26.15 17.52
C SER A 8 31.52 -24.97 17.15
N VAL A 9 30.21 -25.10 17.40
CA VAL A 9 29.26 -24.00 17.18
C VAL A 9 29.68 -22.74 17.95
N GLY A 10 30.13 -22.91 19.20
CA GLY A 10 30.57 -21.80 20.03
C GLY A 10 31.80 -21.09 19.47
N ASP A 11 32.80 -21.85 19.02
CA ASP A 11 34.02 -21.28 18.44
C ASP A 11 33.70 -20.55 17.12
N LEU A 12 32.87 -21.14 16.27
CA LEU A 12 32.44 -20.52 15.02
C LEU A 12 31.70 -19.20 15.28
N MET A 13 30.76 -19.19 16.23
CA MET A 13 30.02 -17.99 16.62
C MET A 13 30.94 -16.86 17.13
N ALA A 14 32.06 -17.18 17.77
CA ALA A 14 33.02 -16.19 18.25
C ALA A 14 33.83 -15.54 17.11
N THR A 15 33.87 -16.16 15.93
CA THR A 15 34.66 -15.69 14.77
C THR A 15 33.85 -14.92 13.74
N VAL A 16 32.51 -14.97 13.80
CA VAL A 16 31.62 -14.32 12.83
C VAL A 16 30.99 -13.05 13.38
N THR A 17 30.68 -12.11 12.48
CA THR A 17 29.97 -10.87 12.84
C THR A 17 28.46 -11.12 12.78
N SER A 18 27.78 -11.01 13.93
CA SER A 18 26.35 -11.31 14.06
C SER A 18 25.41 -10.22 13.52
N HIS A 19 25.93 -9.03 13.20
CA HIS A 19 25.14 -7.87 12.75
C HIS A 19 24.00 -7.47 13.71
N GLY A 20 24.17 -7.74 15.01
CA GLY A 20 23.15 -7.48 16.03
C GLY A 20 21.99 -8.47 16.03
N LEU A 21 22.09 -9.58 15.28
CA LEU A 21 21.15 -10.69 15.36
C LEU A 21 21.24 -11.38 16.73
N ALA A 22 20.11 -11.93 17.16
CA ALA A 22 20.03 -12.69 18.40
C ALA A 22 20.99 -13.89 18.39
N ARG A 23 21.42 -14.31 19.58
CA ARG A 23 22.38 -15.41 19.76
C ARG A 23 21.86 -16.71 19.16
N GLU A 24 20.56 -16.95 19.30
CA GLU A 24 19.84 -18.13 18.83
C GLU A 24 19.91 -18.22 17.30
N ILE A 25 19.64 -17.12 16.60
CA ILE A 25 19.73 -17.04 15.13
C ILE A 25 21.18 -17.29 14.68
N THR A 26 22.13 -16.64 15.34
CA THR A 26 23.57 -16.81 15.02
C THR A 26 24.02 -18.25 15.24
N SER A 27 23.53 -18.90 16.31
CA SER A 27 23.79 -20.31 16.60
C SER A 27 23.20 -21.24 15.54
N ASP A 28 21.99 -20.98 15.07
CA ASP A 28 21.36 -21.82 14.03
C ASP A 28 22.06 -21.66 12.68
N VAL A 29 22.49 -20.44 12.32
CA VAL A 29 23.32 -20.22 11.12
C VAL A 29 24.65 -20.96 11.24
N ALA A 30 25.31 -20.90 12.39
CA ALA A 30 26.56 -21.61 12.63
C ALA A 30 26.39 -23.14 12.53
N ARG A 31 25.31 -23.70 13.08
CA ARG A 31 24.98 -25.13 12.93
C ARG A 31 24.80 -25.52 11.47
N HIS A 32 23.96 -24.79 10.73
CA HIS A 32 23.73 -25.07 9.31
C HIS A 32 25.00 -24.93 8.47
N ALA A 33 25.87 -23.96 8.78
CA ALA A 33 27.15 -23.79 8.10
C ALA A 33 28.11 -24.97 8.36
N ILE A 34 28.18 -25.45 9.62
CA ILE A 34 28.96 -26.64 9.97
C ILE A 34 28.40 -27.90 9.29
N ASP A 35 27.08 -28.08 9.28
CA ASP A 35 26.43 -29.22 8.63
C ASP A 35 26.68 -29.22 7.11
N ARG A 36 26.59 -28.05 6.47
CA ARG A 36 26.93 -27.88 5.06
C ARG A 36 28.39 -28.14 4.77
N ALA A 37 29.30 -27.64 5.61
CA ALA A 37 30.73 -27.91 5.49
C ALA A 37 31.03 -29.42 5.68
N ARG A 38 30.35 -30.09 6.62
CA ARG A 38 30.46 -31.54 6.82
C ARG A 38 30.12 -32.31 5.56
N GLN A 39 28.99 -31.97 4.92
CA GLN A 39 28.57 -32.60 3.67
C GLN A 39 29.60 -32.38 2.55
N GLN A 40 30.07 -31.14 2.38
CA GLN A 40 31.04 -30.80 1.34
C GLN A 40 32.40 -31.50 1.52
N ILE A 41 32.85 -31.72 2.76
CA ILE A 41 34.06 -32.53 3.04
C ILE A 41 33.85 -33.99 2.63
N GLN A 42 32.67 -34.57 2.91
CA GLN A 42 32.36 -35.95 2.52
C GLN A 42 32.32 -36.13 1.00
N GLU A 43 31.96 -35.08 0.27
CA GLU A 43 32.00 -35.02 -1.20
C GLU A 43 33.40 -34.74 -1.78
N GLY A 44 34.43 -34.65 -0.93
CA GLY A 44 35.83 -34.42 -1.33
C GLY A 44 36.24 -32.95 -1.44
N GLY A 45 35.41 -32.03 -0.96
CA GLY A 45 35.66 -30.59 -0.95
C GLY A 45 36.49 -30.11 0.25
N THR A 46 36.84 -28.82 0.24
CA THR A 46 37.57 -28.13 1.32
C THR A 46 36.85 -26.84 1.74
N PRO A 47 35.64 -26.96 2.34
CA PRO A 47 34.79 -25.82 2.65
C PRO A 47 35.27 -25.02 3.86
N ASP A 48 35.02 -23.71 3.88
CA ASP A 48 35.22 -22.90 5.08
C ASP A 48 33.88 -22.64 5.78
N ALA A 49 33.65 -23.31 6.92
CA ALA A 49 32.45 -23.12 7.73
C ALA A 49 32.31 -21.66 8.23
N GLY A 50 33.44 -20.97 8.46
CA GLY A 50 33.51 -19.54 8.77
C GLY A 50 32.87 -18.69 7.68
N SER A 51 33.40 -18.81 6.46
CA SER A 51 32.87 -18.12 5.28
C SER A 51 31.41 -18.47 4.98
N LEU A 52 31.00 -19.73 5.14
CA LEU A 52 29.61 -20.14 4.93
C LEU A 52 28.65 -19.47 5.94
N ALA A 53 29.02 -19.45 7.22
CA ALA A 53 28.25 -18.79 8.26
C ALA A 53 28.21 -17.27 8.06
N GLN A 54 29.36 -16.65 7.76
CA GLN A 54 29.45 -15.20 7.54
C GLN A 54 28.64 -14.78 6.32
N HIS A 55 28.69 -15.54 5.22
CA HIS A 55 27.91 -15.24 4.02
C HIS A 55 26.40 -15.24 4.30
N GLU A 56 25.92 -16.21 5.09
CA GLU A 56 24.51 -16.29 5.44
C GLU A 56 24.10 -15.17 6.43
N LEU A 57 24.94 -14.85 7.42
CA LEU A 57 24.71 -13.72 8.31
C LEU A 57 24.69 -12.38 7.55
N ASP A 58 25.60 -12.19 6.60
CA ASP A 58 25.61 -11.00 5.74
C ASP A 58 24.37 -10.94 4.83
N ARG A 59 23.91 -12.10 4.34
CA ARG A 59 22.67 -12.20 3.55
C ARG A 59 21.47 -11.77 4.39
N LEU A 60 21.34 -12.28 5.61
CA LEU A 60 20.27 -11.90 6.53
C LEU A 60 20.36 -10.41 6.90
N ALA A 61 21.56 -9.90 7.15
CA ALA A 61 21.77 -8.47 7.43
C ALA A 61 21.29 -7.58 6.28
N ARG A 62 21.52 -8.00 5.02
CA ARG A 62 21.03 -7.27 3.83
C ARG A 62 19.52 -7.27 3.66
N LEU A 63 18.81 -8.27 4.21
CA LEU A 63 17.34 -8.32 4.19
C LEU A 63 16.69 -7.34 5.17
N ARG A 64 17.43 -6.86 6.18
CA ARG A 64 16.92 -5.86 7.12
C ARG A 64 16.62 -4.57 6.35
N PRO A 65 15.41 -3.98 6.51
CA PRO A 65 15.11 -2.66 5.95
C PRO A 65 16.16 -1.64 6.42
N GLN A 66 16.74 -0.94 5.46
CA GLN A 66 17.79 0.05 5.68
C GLN A 66 17.58 1.24 4.77
N ARG A 67 18.16 2.39 5.15
CA ARG A 67 18.11 3.59 4.32
C ARG A 67 18.84 3.34 3.01
N VAL A 68 18.25 3.80 1.91
CA VAL A 68 18.85 3.77 0.57
C VAL A 68 18.91 5.19 -0.01
N ILE A 69 19.77 5.38 -1.02
CA ILE A 69 19.85 6.62 -1.78
C ILE A 69 19.03 6.45 -3.07
N ASN A 70 17.99 7.28 -3.25
CA ASN A 70 17.22 7.29 -4.49
C ASN A 70 17.94 8.13 -5.56
N ALA A 71 18.68 7.46 -6.45
CA ALA A 71 19.31 8.08 -7.61
C ALA A 71 18.48 7.94 -8.92
N GLY A 72 17.27 7.38 -8.83
CA GLY A 72 16.42 7.13 -10.00
C GLY A 72 15.52 8.31 -10.40
N GLY A 73 15.45 9.37 -9.60
CA GLY A 73 14.60 10.54 -9.86
C GLY A 73 13.10 10.31 -9.73
N VAL A 74 12.67 9.08 -9.40
CA VAL A 74 11.24 8.74 -9.18
C VAL A 74 10.86 9.11 -7.75
N LEU A 75 9.99 10.12 -7.58
CA LEU A 75 9.56 10.63 -6.27
C LEU A 75 8.77 9.57 -5.48
N LEU A 76 7.70 9.03 -6.08
CA LEU A 76 6.84 8.00 -5.48
C LEU A 76 7.28 6.60 -5.92
N ASN A 77 8.49 6.21 -5.49
CA ASN A 77 9.03 4.90 -5.86
C ASN A 77 8.41 3.79 -4.98
N THR A 78 7.58 2.93 -5.59
CA THR A 78 6.87 1.85 -4.88
C THR A 78 7.82 0.83 -4.24
N ASN A 79 8.99 0.58 -4.83
CA ASN A 79 9.99 -0.36 -4.31
C ASN A 79 10.78 0.23 -3.13
N LEU A 80 10.89 1.57 -3.06
CA LEU A 80 11.65 2.27 -2.01
C LEU A 80 10.77 2.81 -0.87
N GLY A 81 9.50 2.45 -0.83
CA GLY A 81 8.59 2.86 0.25
C GLY A 81 7.80 4.14 0.00
N ARG A 82 7.63 4.56 -1.26
CA ARG A 82 6.82 5.73 -1.67
C ARG A 82 7.35 7.05 -1.06
N ALA A 83 6.47 7.84 -0.45
CA ALA A 83 6.80 9.17 0.06
C ALA A 83 7.64 9.06 1.36
N PRO A 84 8.83 9.69 1.42
CA PRO A 84 9.54 9.83 2.68
C PRO A 84 8.77 10.75 3.63
N ILE A 85 8.87 10.49 4.94
CA ILE A 85 8.21 11.29 5.97
C ILE A 85 9.14 12.44 6.38
N HIS A 86 8.57 13.63 6.60
CA HIS A 86 9.31 14.79 7.10
C HIS A 86 9.92 14.51 8.48
N ALA A 87 11.10 15.05 8.77
CA ALA A 87 11.83 14.77 10.01
C ALA A 87 10.99 15.06 11.27
N ASP A 88 10.25 16.16 11.28
CA ASP A 88 9.38 16.54 12.41
C ASP A 88 8.23 15.55 12.62
N ALA A 89 7.62 15.06 11.54
CA ALA A 89 6.55 14.07 11.61
C ALA A 89 7.08 12.71 12.10
N ALA A 90 8.28 12.31 11.66
CA ALA A 90 8.95 11.11 12.13
C ALA A 90 9.32 11.22 13.63
N ALA A 91 9.81 12.37 14.07
CA ALA A 91 10.11 12.64 15.48
C ALA A 91 8.84 12.60 16.35
N ALA A 92 7.76 13.26 15.90
CA ALA A 92 6.48 13.25 16.60
C ALA A 92 5.91 11.82 16.74
N ALA A 93 6.00 11.02 15.67
CA ALA A 93 5.60 9.61 15.70
C ALA A 93 6.44 8.80 16.69
N ALA A 94 7.77 9.01 16.71
CA ALA A 94 8.65 8.34 17.66
C ALA A 94 8.31 8.71 19.11
N THR A 95 8.05 9.98 19.40
CA THR A 95 7.61 10.42 20.73
C THR A 95 6.27 9.81 21.12
N ALA A 96 5.29 9.77 20.22
CA ALA A 96 3.98 9.18 20.48
C ALA A 96 4.04 7.67 20.77
N LEU A 97 5.01 6.97 20.17
CA LEU A 97 5.20 5.52 20.35
C LEU A 97 5.98 5.15 21.63
N GLN A 98 6.62 6.12 22.29
CA GLN A 98 7.43 5.87 23.49
C GLN A 98 6.61 5.79 24.79
N SER A 99 5.31 6.07 24.75
CA SER A 99 4.44 6.01 25.93
C SER A 99 2.98 5.66 25.58
N TYR A 100 2.14 5.59 26.60
CA TYR A 100 0.69 5.48 26.42
C TYR A 100 0.14 6.74 25.77
N GLY A 101 -0.74 6.56 24.79
CA GLY A 101 -1.47 7.64 24.14
C GLY A 101 -2.97 7.55 24.39
N ASN A 102 -3.68 8.64 24.14
CA ASN A 102 -5.14 8.70 24.20
C ASN A 102 -5.82 8.12 22.95
N VAL A 103 -5.26 7.04 22.39
CA VAL A 103 -5.64 6.44 21.11
C VAL A 103 -7.13 6.10 21.07
N GLU A 104 -7.68 5.53 22.13
CA GLU A 104 -9.13 5.28 22.28
C GLU A 104 -9.66 5.87 23.58
N PHE A 105 -9.12 7.00 24.01
CA PHE A 105 -9.48 7.63 25.29
C PHE A 105 -9.81 9.10 25.10
N ASP A 106 -11.02 9.49 25.47
CA ASP A 106 -11.46 10.87 25.43
C ASP A 106 -11.07 11.57 26.74
N LEU A 107 -10.22 12.60 26.62
CA LEU A 107 -9.68 13.32 27.78
C LEU A 107 -10.72 14.22 28.47
N ALA A 108 -11.75 14.66 27.76
CA ALA A 108 -12.78 15.53 28.32
C ALA A 108 -13.78 14.73 29.18
N THR A 109 -14.07 13.49 28.78
CA THR A 109 -15.05 12.62 29.44
C THR A 109 -14.42 11.55 30.34
N GLY A 110 -13.15 11.23 30.13
CA GLY A 110 -12.45 10.14 30.82
C GLY A 110 -12.93 8.75 30.41
N ARG A 111 -13.53 8.59 29.23
CA ARG A 111 -14.14 7.35 28.74
C ARG A 111 -13.51 6.88 27.42
N ARG A 112 -13.88 5.68 26.99
CA ARG A 112 -13.45 5.15 25.68
C ARG A 112 -13.95 6.05 24.56
N GLY A 113 -13.04 6.52 23.71
CA GLY A 113 -13.27 7.34 22.53
C GLY A 113 -12.98 6.60 21.22
N GLY A 114 -13.26 7.26 20.09
CA GLY A 114 -13.02 6.72 18.76
C GLY A 114 -11.57 6.90 18.29
N ARG A 115 -10.93 5.81 17.87
CA ARG A 115 -9.52 5.80 17.43
C ARG A 115 -9.15 6.83 16.36
N GLY A 116 -10.07 7.03 15.41
CA GLY A 116 -9.86 7.91 14.27
C GLY A 116 -10.39 9.32 14.45
N ALA A 117 -10.91 9.70 15.63
CA ALA A 117 -11.65 10.96 15.78
C ALA A 117 -10.83 12.19 15.34
N TYR A 118 -9.57 12.27 15.79
CA TYR A 118 -8.66 13.36 15.43
C TYR A 118 -8.39 13.42 13.92
N VAL A 119 -7.95 12.31 13.31
CA VAL A 119 -7.60 12.30 11.88
C VAL A 119 -8.82 12.49 10.99
N ASN A 120 -9.97 11.92 11.35
CA ASN A 120 -11.21 12.11 10.60
C ASN A 120 -11.65 13.58 10.62
N GLN A 121 -11.56 14.24 11.78
CA GLN A 121 -11.90 15.67 11.90
C GLN A 121 -10.94 16.56 11.11
N ILE A 122 -9.64 16.22 11.08
CA ILE A 122 -8.69 16.91 10.22
C ILE A 122 -9.15 16.73 8.77
N ILE A 123 -9.27 15.49 8.27
CA ILE A 123 -9.61 15.24 6.87
C ILE A 123 -10.90 15.95 6.45
N THR A 124 -11.97 15.92 7.24
CA THR A 124 -13.20 16.66 6.92
C THR A 124 -12.97 18.17 6.86
N SER A 125 -12.15 18.72 7.76
CA SER A 125 -11.78 20.14 7.73
C SER A 125 -10.92 20.48 6.51
N LEU A 126 -10.08 19.55 6.04
CA LEU A 126 -9.24 19.74 4.86
C LEU A 126 -10.09 19.70 3.59
N THR A 127 -10.95 18.70 3.43
CA THR A 127 -11.65 18.44 2.17
C THR A 127 -13.01 19.12 2.06
N GLY A 128 -13.56 19.63 3.17
CA GLY A 128 -14.95 20.10 3.23
C GLY A 128 -15.99 18.99 3.19
N ALA A 129 -15.57 17.71 3.25
CA ALA A 129 -16.49 16.57 3.28
C ALA A 129 -17.29 16.53 4.59
N GLU A 130 -18.54 16.04 4.50
CA GLU A 130 -19.44 15.89 5.66
C GLU A 130 -18.90 14.91 6.71
N ALA A 131 -18.15 13.89 6.28
CA ALA A 131 -17.55 12.87 7.12
C ALA A 131 -16.28 12.31 6.46
N ALA A 132 -15.41 11.71 7.28
CA ALA A 132 -14.21 11.02 6.82
C ALA A 132 -13.98 9.74 7.61
N LEU A 133 -13.30 8.78 6.97
CA LEU A 133 -12.83 7.54 7.58
C LEU A 133 -11.46 7.20 7.01
N VAL A 134 -10.49 6.99 7.90
CA VAL A 134 -9.16 6.50 7.53
C VAL A 134 -9.07 5.01 7.83
N VAL A 135 -8.66 4.24 6.81
CA VAL A 135 -8.40 2.81 6.91
C VAL A 135 -6.96 2.51 6.52
N ASN A 136 -6.55 1.23 6.58
CA ASN A 136 -5.16 0.81 6.39
C ASN A 136 -4.51 1.34 5.10
N ASN A 137 -5.20 1.26 3.97
CA ASN A 137 -4.73 1.77 2.67
C ASN A 137 -5.91 1.96 1.70
N ASN A 138 -5.64 2.52 0.52
CA ASN A 138 -6.68 2.78 -0.50
C ASN A 138 -7.39 1.51 -0.99
N ALA A 139 -6.66 0.39 -1.14
CA ALA A 139 -7.27 -0.89 -1.53
C ALA A 139 -8.32 -1.35 -0.50
N GLY A 140 -8.01 -1.21 0.80
CA GLY A 140 -8.95 -1.45 1.89
C GLY A 140 -10.11 -0.47 1.90
N ALA A 141 -9.88 0.79 1.53
CA ALA A 141 -10.94 1.80 1.43
C ALA A 141 -11.93 1.45 0.32
N LEU A 142 -11.42 1.10 -0.87
CA LEU A 142 -12.26 0.68 -1.99
C LEU A 142 -13.01 -0.61 -1.66
N PHE A 143 -12.34 -1.62 -1.08
CA PHE A 143 -12.99 -2.86 -0.67
C PHE A 143 -14.12 -2.61 0.34
N LEU A 144 -13.86 -1.80 1.37
CA LEU A 144 -14.86 -1.45 2.38
C LEU A 144 -16.05 -0.71 1.75
N THR A 145 -15.78 0.21 0.82
CA THR A 145 -16.82 0.98 0.10
C THR A 145 -17.70 0.06 -0.74
N LEU A 146 -17.07 -0.84 -1.51
CA LEU A 146 -17.76 -1.85 -2.32
C LEU A 146 -18.62 -2.78 -1.46
N ALA A 147 -18.08 -3.29 -0.36
CA ALA A 147 -18.81 -4.16 0.55
C ALA A 147 -19.98 -3.43 1.25
N ALA A 148 -19.77 -2.19 1.68
CA ALA A 148 -20.78 -1.42 2.40
C ALA A 148 -21.96 -0.99 1.51
N LEU A 149 -21.69 -0.65 0.25
CA LEU A 149 -22.69 -0.05 -0.66
C LEU A 149 -23.18 -1.00 -1.77
N GLY A 150 -22.38 -2.01 -2.13
CA GLY A 150 -22.54 -2.78 -3.36
C GLY A 150 -22.73 -4.29 -3.20
N THR A 151 -22.62 -4.87 -1.99
CA THR A 151 -22.76 -6.33 -1.82
C THR A 151 -24.11 -6.82 -2.35
N GLY A 152 -24.08 -7.83 -3.24
CA GLY A 152 -25.25 -8.38 -3.93
C GLY A 152 -25.89 -7.45 -4.97
N ARG A 153 -25.24 -6.34 -5.32
CA ARG A 153 -25.72 -5.33 -6.28
C ARG A 153 -24.72 -5.13 -7.42
N GLN A 154 -25.21 -4.50 -8.49
CA GLN A 154 -24.39 -4.16 -9.64
C GLN A 154 -23.53 -2.92 -9.38
N VAL A 155 -22.25 -2.98 -9.75
CA VAL A 155 -21.32 -1.85 -9.73
C VAL A 155 -20.93 -1.56 -11.16
N VAL A 156 -21.35 -0.39 -11.66
CA VAL A 156 -21.12 0.02 -13.04
C VAL A 156 -19.79 0.76 -13.13
N ILE A 157 -18.89 0.32 -14.01
CA ILE A 157 -17.55 0.89 -14.18
C ILE A 157 -17.12 0.83 -15.65
N SER A 158 -16.29 1.77 -16.09
CA SER A 158 -15.68 1.69 -17.41
C SER A 158 -14.79 0.46 -17.56
N ARG A 159 -14.88 -0.22 -18.71
CA ARG A 159 -13.95 -1.31 -19.08
C ARG A 159 -12.49 -0.84 -19.09
N GLY A 160 -12.23 0.43 -19.42
CA GLY A 160 -10.89 1.02 -19.44
C GLY A 160 -10.28 1.26 -18.05
N GLU A 161 -11.08 1.13 -16.99
CA GLU A 161 -10.71 1.40 -15.60
C GLU A 161 -10.56 0.10 -14.77
N LEU A 162 -10.63 -1.07 -15.42
CA LEU A 162 -10.36 -2.37 -14.79
C LEU A 162 -8.85 -2.62 -14.66
N ILE A 163 -8.26 -2.00 -13.64
CA ILE A 163 -6.81 -1.91 -13.48
C ILE A 163 -6.17 -3.03 -12.67
N GLU A 164 -4.87 -3.18 -12.88
CA GLU A 164 -3.94 -3.91 -12.01
C GLU A 164 -2.85 -2.94 -11.53
N ILE A 165 -2.68 -2.84 -10.21
CA ILE A 165 -1.67 -1.97 -9.59
C ILE A 165 -0.68 -2.84 -8.81
N GLY A 166 0.62 -2.65 -9.09
CA GLY A 166 1.66 -3.45 -8.46
C GLY A 166 1.63 -4.89 -8.96
N GLY A 167 1.76 -5.87 -8.05
CA GLY A 167 1.77 -7.30 -8.40
C GLY A 167 0.66 -8.14 -7.76
N SER A 168 -0.26 -7.53 -7.00
CA SER A 168 -1.28 -8.29 -6.25
C SER A 168 -2.63 -7.58 -6.11
N PHE A 169 -2.80 -6.38 -6.66
CA PHE A 169 -4.08 -5.67 -6.63
C PHE A 169 -4.70 -5.71 -8.02
N ARG A 170 -5.79 -6.47 -8.16
CA ARG A 170 -6.57 -6.60 -9.39
C ARG A 170 -8.01 -6.20 -9.07
N LEU A 171 -8.48 -5.10 -9.65
CA LEU A 171 -9.79 -4.55 -9.31
C LEU A 171 -10.95 -5.56 -9.51
N PRO A 172 -11.00 -6.35 -10.60
CA PRO A 172 -12.06 -7.36 -10.75
C PRO A 172 -12.09 -8.40 -9.63
N GLU A 173 -10.93 -8.86 -9.17
CA GLU A 173 -10.83 -9.85 -8.09
C GLU A 173 -11.25 -9.26 -6.75
N LEU A 174 -10.88 -8.00 -6.49
CA LEU A 174 -11.31 -7.27 -5.31
C LEU A 174 -12.83 -7.07 -5.30
N MET A 175 -13.43 -6.70 -6.43
CA MET A 175 -14.88 -6.56 -6.57
C MET A 175 -15.60 -7.89 -6.33
N ALA A 176 -15.10 -8.99 -6.89
CA ALA A 176 -15.63 -10.32 -6.63
C ALA A 176 -15.55 -10.69 -5.14
N ALA A 177 -14.42 -10.41 -4.49
CA ALA A 177 -14.24 -10.65 -3.05
C ALA A 177 -15.15 -9.77 -2.17
N ALA A 178 -15.46 -8.55 -2.61
CA ALA A 178 -16.43 -7.66 -1.95
C ALA A 178 -17.90 -8.09 -2.17
N GLY A 179 -18.13 -9.13 -2.97
CA GLY A 179 -19.45 -9.69 -3.24
C GLY A 179 -20.32 -8.80 -4.13
N VAL A 180 -19.72 -7.96 -4.97
CA VAL A 180 -20.45 -7.09 -5.90
C VAL A 180 -20.52 -7.71 -7.29
N TRP A 181 -21.50 -7.31 -8.09
CA TRP A 181 -21.62 -7.75 -9.49
C TRP A 181 -21.01 -6.69 -10.41
N LEU A 182 -19.87 -7.01 -11.02
CA LEU A 182 -19.21 -6.13 -11.98
C LEU A 182 -20.08 -5.96 -13.24
N VAL A 183 -20.40 -4.71 -13.57
CA VAL A 183 -21.03 -4.31 -14.83
C VAL A 183 -20.09 -3.35 -15.54
N GLU A 184 -19.35 -3.89 -16.50
CA GLU A 184 -18.42 -3.10 -17.31
C GLU A 184 -19.13 -2.43 -18.49
N VAL A 185 -18.85 -1.15 -18.71
CA VAL A 185 -19.45 -0.34 -19.78
C VAL A 185 -18.39 0.29 -20.67
N GLY A 186 -18.83 0.76 -21.84
CA GLY A 186 -17.95 1.34 -22.85
C GLY A 186 -16.90 0.37 -23.37
N THR A 187 -15.78 0.92 -23.78
CA THR A 187 -14.62 0.19 -24.34
C THR A 187 -13.34 0.62 -23.64
N THR A 188 -12.25 -0.11 -23.86
CA THR A 188 -10.96 0.16 -23.23
C THR A 188 -10.51 1.62 -23.40
N ASN A 189 -10.66 2.18 -24.59
CA ASN A 189 -10.19 3.52 -24.91
C ASN A 189 -11.30 4.58 -24.86
N ARG A 190 -12.58 4.22 -25.00
CA ARG A 190 -13.69 5.18 -25.05
C ARG A 190 -14.83 4.75 -24.16
N THR A 191 -15.17 5.59 -23.19
CA THR A 191 -16.37 5.46 -22.35
C THR A 191 -17.02 6.82 -22.17
N ARG A 192 -18.33 6.89 -22.31
CA ARG A 192 -19.13 8.11 -22.19
C ARG A 192 -20.11 8.02 -21.02
N PRO A 193 -20.64 9.15 -20.53
CA PRO A 193 -21.70 9.13 -19.53
C PRO A 193 -22.95 8.35 -19.97
N GLY A 194 -23.25 8.31 -21.27
CA GLY A 194 -24.35 7.50 -21.83
C GLY A 194 -24.17 6.00 -21.60
N ASP A 195 -22.95 5.49 -21.74
CA ASP A 195 -22.64 4.06 -21.52
C ASP A 195 -22.94 3.66 -20.05
N TYR A 196 -22.66 4.55 -19.10
CA TYR A 196 -23.05 4.36 -17.69
C TYR A 196 -24.57 4.42 -17.52
N GLY A 197 -25.24 5.40 -18.13
CA GLY A 197 -26.68 5.61 -18.00
C GLY A 197 -27.50 4.42 -18.48
N ASP A 198 -27.12 3.85 -19.63
CA ASP A 198 -27.79 2.70 -20.24
C ASP A 198 -27.65 1.41 -19.40
N ALA A 199 -26.63 1.34 -18.54
CA ALA A 199 -26.37 0.20 -17.65
C ALA A 199 -27.03 0.33 -16.27
N ILE A 200 -27.66 1.46 -15.95
CA ILE A 200 -28.36 1.64 -14.66
C ILE A 200 -29.64 0.81 -14.65
N THR A 201 -29.76 -0.05 -13.64
CA THR A 201 -30.93 -0.89 -13.38
C THR A 201 -31.40 -0.72 -11.94
N PRO A 202 -32.57 -1.27 -11.55
CA PRO A 202 -32.97 -1.33 -10.14
C PRO A 202 -32.00 -2.11 -9.24
N GLN A 203 -31.10 -2.92 -9.81
CA GLN A 203 -30.07 -3.67 -9.09
C GLN A 203 -28.75 -2.89 -8.96
N THR A 204 -28.62 -1.70 -9.54
CA THR A 204 -27.41 -0.88 -9.44
C THR A 204 -27.20 -0.36 -8.01
N GLY A 205 -26.06 -0.71 -7.43
CA GLY A 205 -25.63 -0.30 -6.10
C GLY A 205 -24.74 0.94 -6.10
N MET A 206 -23.90 1.14 -7.12
CA MET A 206 -23.12 2.36 -7.31
C MET A 206 -22.62 2.51 -8.75
N LEU A 207 -22.28 3.74 -9.12
CA LEU A 207 -21.38 4.03 -10.23
C LEU A 207 -19.97 4.21 -9.66
N LEU A 208 -19.00 3.48 -10.21
CA LEU A 208 -17.61 3.55 -9.81
C LEU A 208 -16.79 4.17 -10.95
N LYS A 209 -15.93 5.12 -10.59
CA LYS A 209 -14.88 5.66 -11.46
C LYS A 209 -13.53 5.49 -10.79
N VAL A 210 -12.56 4.92 -11.50
CA VAL A 210 -11.21 4.68 -10.98
C VAL A 210 -10.18 5.42 -11.82
N HIS A 211 -9.33 6.22 -11.17
CA HIS A 211 -8.27 6.97 -11.84
C HIS A 211 -7.09 6.05 -12.24
N PRO A 212 -6.59 6.12 -13.49
CA PRO A 212 -5.45 5.32 -13.94
C PRO A 212 -4.12 5.86 -13.39
N SER A 213 -3.80 5.52 -12.14
CA SER A 213 -2.65 6.09 -11.40
C SER A 213 -1.25 5.69 -11.88
N ASN A 214 -1.09 4.58 -12.60
CA ASN A 214 0.21 4.03 -12.99
C ASN A 214 0.39 3.82 -14.51
N TYR A 215 -0.58 4.24 -15.32
CA TYR A 215 -0.49 4.22 -16.78
C TYR A 215 -1.34 5.34 -17.38
N ARG A 216 -1.17 5.61 -18.67
CA ARG A 216 -2.04 6.52 -19.43
C ARG A 216 -2.35 5.92 -20.79
N LEU A 217 -3.59 6.04 -21.23
CA LEU A 217 -3.98 5.71 -22.60
C LEU A 217 -3.70 6.93 -23.49
N VAL A 218 -3.04 6.72 -24.62
CA VAL A 218 -2.68 7.78 -25.59
C VAL A 218 -3.29 7.44 -26.95
N GLY A 219 -3.84 8.45 -27.63
CA GLY A 219 -4.48 8.31 -28.94
C GLY A 219 -5.98 8.60 -28.89
N PHE A 220 -6.78 7.81 -29.62
CA PHE A 220 -8.23 7.96 -29.69
C PHE A 220 -8.90 7.50 -28.40
N THR A 221 -8.94 8.41 -27.42
CA THR A 221 -9.47 8.15 -26.07
C THR A 221 -10.64 9.07 -25.75
N GLU A 222 -11.55 8.61 -24.92
CA GLU A 222 -12.69 9.38 -24.44
C GLU A 222 -13.10 8.84 -23.05
N GLU A 223 -13.33 9.73 -22.10
CA GLU A 223 -13.57 9.37 -20.70
C GLU A 223 -14.79 10.11 -20.17
N ALA A 224 -15.61 9.42 -19.37
CA ALA A 224 -16.72 10.03 -18.68
C ALA A 224 -16.18 10.90 -17.53
N GLY A 225 -16.45 12.21 -17.58
CA GLY A 225 -16.01 13.16 -16.57
C GLY A 225 -16.71 12.98 -15.22
N TYR A 226 -16.02 13.33 -14.13
CA TYR A 226 -16.53 13.22 -12.76
C TYR A 226 -17.86 13.95 -12.56
N ASP A 227 -17.97 15.19 -13.04
CA ASP A 227 -19.18 16.02 -12.94
C ASP A 227 -20.40 15.41 -13.65
N ASP A 228 -20.17 14.82 -14.82
CA ASP A 228 -21.25 14.19 -15.60
C ASP A 228 -21.76 12.92 -14.91
N LEU A 229 -20.84 12.11 -14.37
CA LEU A 229 -21.19 10.93 -13.59
C LEU A 229 -21.86 11.29 -12.27
N ALA A 230 -21.42 12.33 -11.57
CA ALA A 230 -22.08 12.82 -10.36
C ALA A 230 -23.52 13.28 -10.64
N ARG A 231 -23.73 14.06 -11.73
CA ARG A 231 -25.08 14.48 -12.17
C ARG A 231 -25.94 13.30 -12.60
N LEU A 232 -25.37 12.30 -13.28
CA LEU A 232 -26.07 11.08 -13.66
C LEU A 232 -26.50 10.28 -12.43
N ALA A 233 -25.56 10.01 -11.51
CA ALA A 233 -25.79 9.30 -10.27
C ALA A 233 -26.88 9.96 -9.42
N GLY A 234 -26.84 11.30 -9.28
CA GLY A 234 -27.86 12.07 -8.58
C GLY A 234 -29.25 11.96 -9.20
N ARG A 235 -29.36 12.04 -10.54
CA ARG A 235 -30.64 11.86 -11.25
C ARG A 235 -31.26 10.48 -11.01
N HIS A 236 -30.43 9.45 -10.94
CA HIS A 236 -30.87 8.06 -10.72
C HIS A 236 -30.88 7.63 -9.25
N ARG A 237 -30.48 8.51 -8.32
CA ARG A 237 -30.38 8.23 -6.87
C ARG A 237 -29.49 7.02 -6.54
N VAL A 238 -28.39 6.88 -7.29
CA VAL A 238 -27.37 5.86 -7.09
C VAL A 238 -26.11 6.54 -6.52
N PRO A 239 -25.38 5.96 -5.55
CA PRO A 239 -24.09 6.47 -5.12
C PRO A 239 -23.09 6.58 -6.26
N PHE A 240 -22.35 7.69 -6.32
CA PHE A 240 -21.16 7.82 -7.16
C PHE A 240 -19.92 7.71 -6.29
N VAL A 241 -19.01 6.81 -6.65
CA VAL A 241 -17.74 6.59 -5.96
C VAL A 241 -16.61 6.88 -6.93
N ALA A 242 -15.70 7.77 -6.52
CA ALA A 242 -14.48 8.07 -7.24
C ALA A 242 -13.28 7.53 -6.45
N ASP A 243 -12.57 6.55 -7.01
CA ASP A 243 -11.25 6.13 -6.52
C ASP A 243 -10.17 6.94 -7.23
N ILE A 244 -9.65 7.95 -6.52
CA ILE A 244 -8.62 8.85 -7.05
C ILE A 244 -7.23 8.21 -6.98
N GLY A 245 -6.98 7.31 -6.02
CA GLY A 245 -5.70 6.62 -5.85
C GLY A 245 -4.50 7.47 -5.40
N SER A 246 -4.30 8.66 -5.98
CA SER A 246 -3.17 9.56 -5.69
C SER A 246 -3.24 10.16 -4.29
N GLY A 247 -4.44 10.36 -3.76
CA GLY A 247 -4.67 11.05 -2.48
C GLY A 247 -4.26 12.52 -2.53
N LEU A 248 -4.27 13.13 -3.73
CA LEU A 248 -3.91 14.53 -3.92
C LEU A 248 -4.83 15.46 -3.11
N LEU A 249 -4.20 16.37 -2.38
CA LEU A 249 -4.83 17.52 -1.73
C LEU A 249 -4.26 18.76 -2.44
N ASP A 250 -5.07 19.44 -3.26
CA ASP A 250 -4.66 20.52 -4.16
C ASP A 250 -4.96 21.93 -3.60
N ASP A 251 -4.95 22.96 -4.46
CA ASP A 251 -5.26 24.35 -4.07
C ASP A 251 -6.73 24.60 -3.75
N GLN A 252 -7.64 23.66 -4.03
CA GLN A 252 -9.03 23.77 -3.57
C GLN A 252 -9.15 23.48 -2.08
N VAL A 253 -8.08 22.97 -1.47
CA VAL A 253 -8.02 22.62 -0.06
C VAL A 253 -7.62 23.89 0.73
N PRO A 254 -8.46 24.41 1.68
CA PRO A 254 -8.36 25.78 2.21
C PRO A 254 -7.06 26.20 2.91
N TRP A 255 -6.13 25.27 3.13
CA TRP A 255 -4.98 25.43 4.03
C TRP A 255 -3.64 25.01 3.39
N VAL A 256 -3.62 24.55 2.14
CA VAL A 256 -2.35 24.32 1.42
C VAL A 256 -1.83 25.68 0.95
N PRO A 257 -0.69 26.18 1.49
CA PRO A 257 -0.20 27.50 1.13
C PRO A 257 0.43 27.49 -0.27
N GLY A 258 -0.05 28.38 -1.13
CA GLY A 258 0.49 28.60 -2.47
C GLY A 258 -0.11 27.70 -3.54
N PRO A 259 0.03 28.07 -4.83
CA PRO A 259 -0.43 27.23 -5.93
C PRO A 259 0.32 25.90 -5.91
N PRO A 260 -0.32 24.78 -6.31
CA PRO A 260 0.38 23.51 -6.47
C PRO A 260 1.59 23.73 -7.38
N PRO A 261 2.72 23.02 -7.14
CA PRO A 261 3.82 23.03 -8.07
C PRO A 261 3.33 22.83 -9.51
N ALA A 262 3.85 23.60 -10.46
CA ALA A 262 3.33 23.60 -11.84
C ALA A 262 3.30 22.20 -12.51
N TRP A 263 4.10 21.26 -12.01
CA TRP A 263 4.12 19.86 -12.47
C TRP A 263 2.95 19.00 -11.96
N LEU A 264 2.14 19.48 -11.01
CA LEU A 264 0.86 18.87 -10.59
C LEU A 264 -0.34 19.39 -11.39
N ALA A 265 -0.15 20.33 -12.32
CA ALA A 265 -1.25 20.89 -13.10
C ALA A 265 -1.89 19.80 -14.00
N GLY A 266 -3.13 19.43 -13.70
CA GLY A 266 -3.90 18.43 -14.46
C GLY A 266 -3.78 16.99 -13.96
N GLU A 267 -3.20 16.77 -12.76
CA GLU A 267 -3.36 15.54 -11.97
C GLU A 267 -4.69 15.53 -11.21
#